data_AF-A0A1T5G5X5-F1
#
_entry.id   AF-A0A1T5G5X5-F1
#
_cell.length_a   1.000
_cell.length_b   1.000
_cell.length_c   1.000
_cell.angle_alpha   90.00
_cell.angle_beta   90.00
_cell.angle_gamma   90.00
#
_symmetry.space_group_name_H-M   'P 1'
#
loop_
_entity.id
_entity.type
_entity.pdbx_description
1 polymer ?
#
loop_
_entity_poly.entity_id
_entity_poly.type
_entity_poly.pdbx_seq_one_letter_code
_entity_poly.pdbx_strand_id
1 'polypeptide(L)'
;MKKYIFAYATFFILFTYQSMNAQENNIETELEKCLEKNYSTAGQRECTFKAQESYDKDLNKYYQLTLKRLPNAQEIQFTSAQKAWLKFRDAEFSLIDGYYYNVKQGTLYSVIAAGEKLNVVKVRAKQLQVYYEMLDQ
;
A
#
# COMPACT_ATOMS: atom_id res chain seq x y z
N MET A 1 26.26 -32.27 3.50
CA MET A 1 25.48 -31.40 4.41
C MET A 1 25.24 -29.99 3.86
N LYS A 2 26.19 -29.33 3.17
CA LYS A 2 25.99 -27.98 2.58
C LYS A 2 24.97 -27.88 1.42
N LYS A 3 24.74 -28.95 0.65
CA LYS A 3 23.80 -28.96 -0.49
C LYS A 3 22.31 -28.90 -0.09
N TYR A 4 21.97 -29.35 1.11
CA TYR A 4 20.58 -29.34 1.59
C TYR A 4 20.18 -27.97 2.16
N ILE A 5 21.12 -27.22 2.73
CA ILE A 5 20.89 -25.87 3.28
C ILE A 5 20.44 -24.89 2.18
N PHE A 6 21.06 -24.95 0.99
CA PHE A 6 20.65 -24.14 -0.16
C PHE A 6 19.23 -24.47 -0.66
N ALA A 7 18.85 -25.75 -0.65
CA ALA A 7 17.51 -26.18 -1.05
C ALA A 7 16.43 -25.72 -0.06
N TYR A 8 16.72 -25.74 1.25
CA TYR A 8 15.81 -25.22 2.28
C TYR A 8 15.67 -23.70 2.20
N ALA A 9 16.75 -22.96 1.96
CA ALA A 9 16.71 -21.52 1.77
C ALA A 9 15.85 -21.13 0.55
N THR A 10 15.98 -21.83 -0.59
CA THR A 10 15.15 -21.58 -1.79
C THR A 10 13.67 -21.94 -1.59
N PHE A 11 13.37 -22.98 -0.80
CA PHE A 11 12.00 -23.38 -0.49
C PHE A 11 11.33 -22.39 0.48
N PHE A 12 12.08 -21.87 1.46
CA PHE A 12 11.59 -20.84 2.40
C PHE A 12 11.28 -19.52 1.68
N ILE A 13 12.15 -19.12 0.74
CA ILE A 13 11.94 -17.94 -0.11
C ILE A 13 10.62 -18.08 -0.90
N LEU A 14 10.39 -19.23 -1.56
CA LEU A 14 9.14 -19.48 -2.31
C LEU A 14 7.88 -19.47 -1.43
N PHE A 15 7.97 -19.91 -0.17
CA PHE A 15 6.84 -19.92 0.75
C PHE A 15 6.49 -18.51 1.25
N THR A 16 7.49 -17.65 1.50
CA THR A 16 7.28 -16.24 1.86
C THR A 16 6.62 -15.43 0.73
N TYR A 17 6.93 -15.74 -0.54
CA TYR A 17 6.29 -15.10 -1.70
C TYR A 17 4.79 -15.40 -1.82
N GLN A 18 4.32 -16.58 -1.40
CA GLN A 18 2.91 -16.96 -1.53
C GLN A 18 2.00 -16.21 -0.54
N SER A 19 2.45 -16.00 0.69
CA SER A 19 1.65 -15.28 1.71
C SER A 19 1.46 -13.80 1.39
N MET A 20 2.41 -13.15 0.73
CA MET A 20 2.27 -11.76 0.24
C MET A 20 1.23 -11.64 -0.86
N ASN A 21 1.29 -12.56 -1.85
CA ASN A 21 0.32 -12.60 -2.93
C ASN A 21 -1.09 -12.80 -2.36
N ALA A 22 -1.27 -13.62 -1.33
CA ALA A 22 -2.59 -13.87 -0.76
C ALA A 22 -3.26 -12.62 -0.13
N GLN A 23 -2.50 -11.77 0.57
CA GLN A 23 -3.07 -10.57 1.23
C GLN A 23 -3.28 -9.40 0.25
N GLU A 24 -2.34 -9.15 -0.69
CA GLU A 24 -2.57 -8.19 -1.79
C GLU A 24 -3.79 -8.59 -2.62
N ASN A 25 -3.85 -9.88 -2.98
CA ASN A 25 -4.95 -10.43 -3.75
C ASN A 25 -6.28 -10.21 -3.02
N ASN A 26 -6.33 -10.14 -1.68
CA ASN A 26 -7.58 -9.89 -0.98
C ASN A 26 -8.09 -8.45 -1.14
N ILE A 27 -7.25 -7.41 -0.95
CA ILE A 27 -7.72 -6.01 -1.08
C ILE A 27 -8.11 -5.70 -2.53
N GLU A 28 -7.32 -6.17 -3.50
CA GLU A 28 -7.62 -5.97 -4.92
C GLU A 28 -8.86 -6.76 -5.35
N THR A 29 -9.01 -8.01 -4.90
CA THR A 29 -10.23 -8.80 -5.15
C THR A 29 -11.47 -8.14 -4.53
N GLU A 30 -11.36 -7.58 -3.32
CA GLU A 30 -12.45 -6.85 -2.67
C GLU A 30 -12.82 -5.58 -3.46
N LEU A 31 -11.83 -4.84 -3.94
CA LEU A 31 -12.03 -3.67 -4.80
C LEU A 31 -12.74 -4.06 -6.10
N GLU A 32 -12.25 -5.08 -6.81
CA GLU A 32 -12.85 -5.59 -8.06
C GLU A 32 -14.31 -5.98 -7.85
N LYS A 33 -14.59 -6.81 -6.84
CA LYS A 33 -15.96 -7.22 -6.48
C LYS A 33 -16.86 -6.05 -6.13
N CYS A 34 -16.32 -5.00 -5.53
CA CYS A 34 -17.07 -3.79 -5.22
C CYS A 34 -17.40 -3.02 -6.50
N LEU A 35 -16.42 -2.85 -7.40
CA LEU A 35 -16.59 -2.13 -8.67
C LEU A 35 -17.58 -2.83 -9.61
N GLU A 36 -17.57 -4.16 -9.68
CA GLU A 36 -18.53 -4.96 -10.46
C GLU A 36 -20.00 -4.76 -10.04
N LYS A 37 -20.23 -4.35 -8.78
CA LYS A 37 -21.56 -4.11 -8.22
C LYS A 37 -21.96 -2.63 -8.26
N ASN A 38 -21.02 -1.73 -8.54
CA ASN A 38 -21.21 -0.28 -8.42
C ASN A 38 -20.81 0.44 -9.71
N TYR A 39 -21.77 0.61 -10.61
CA TYR A 39 -21.54 1.28 -11.91
C TYR A 39 -21.63 2.81 -11.86
N SER A 40 -22.18 3.39 -10.79
CA SER A 40 -22.24 4.85 -10.63
C SER A 40 -20.87 5.40 -10.25
N THR A 41 -20.55 6.62 -10.69
CA THR A 41 -19.27 7.27 -10.33
C THR A 41 -19.13 7.46 -8.82
N ALA A 42 -20.23 7.70 -8.10
CA ALA A 42 -20.22 7.78 -6.64
C ALA A 42 -19.89 6.41 -6.00
N GLY A 43 -20.49 5.33 -6.50
CA GLY A 43 -20.23 3.98 -6.02
C GLY A 43 -18.80 3.51 -6.31
N GLN A 44 -18.28 3.81 -7.51
CA GLN A 44 -16.89 3.51 -7.85
C GLN A 44 -15.91 4.24 -6.94
N ARG A 45 -16.12 5.56 -6.73
CA ARG A 45 -15.33 6.37 -5.80
C ARG A 45 -15.33 5.81 -4.38
N GLU A 46 -16.49 5.37 -3.90
CA GLU A 46 -16.63 4.74 -2.58
C GLU A 46 -15.86 3.41 -2.47
N CYS A 47 -15.95 2.55 -3.49
CA CYS A 47 -15.16 1.32 -3.56
C CYS A 47 -13.66 1.60 -3.47
N THR A 48 -13.19 2.59 -4.25
CA THR A 48 -11.79 3.00 -4.26
C THR A 48 -11.34 3.56 -2.91
N PHE A 49 -12.18 4.33 -2.22
CA PHE A 49 -11.87 4.82 -0.88
C PHE A 49 -11.75 3.71 0.15
N LYS A 50 -12.64 2.71 0.13
CA LYS A 50 -12.53 1.54 1.01
C LYS A 50 -11.21 0.79 0.81
N ALA A 51 -10.79 0.61 -0.45
CA ALA A 51 -9.50 0.02 -0.75
C ALA A 51 -8.34 0.88 -0.22
N GLN A 52 -8.43 2.21 -0.35
CA GLN A 52 -7.43 3.14 0.18
C GLN A 52 -7.31 3.02 1.71
N GLU A 53 -8.44 2.95 2.43
CA GLU A 53 -8.46 2.73 3.88
C GLU A 53 -7.84 1.39 4.28
N SER A 54 -8.11 0.32 3.52
CA SER A 54 -7.48 -0.99 3.74
C SER A 54 -5.97 -0.94 3.54
N TYR A 55 -5.48 -0.26 2.51
CA TYR A 55 -4.05 -0.06 2.33
C TYR A 55 -3.41 0.83 3.39
N ASP A 56 -4.12 1.84 3.89
CA ASP A 56 -3.62 2.67 5.00
C ASP A 56 -3.51 1.85 6.30
N LYS A 57 -4.44 0.93 6.56
CA LYS A 57 -4.32 -0.04 7.67
C LYS A 57 -3.08 -0.92 7.53
N ASP A 58 -2.83 -1.46 6.33
CA ASP A 58 -1.64 -2.28 6.07
C ASP A 58 -0.35 -1.46 6.20
N LEU A 59 -0.32 -0.24 5.68
CA LEU A 59 0.78 0.71 5.85
C LEU A 59 1.11 0.91 7.34
N ASN A 60 0.09 1.21 8.16
CA ASN A 60 0.27 1.41 9.60
C ASN A 60 0.71 0.12 10.32
N LYS A 61 0.15 -1.03 9.96
CA LYS A 61 0.55 -2.34 10.48
C LYS A 61 2.04 -2.58 10.23
N TYR A 62 2.50 -2.47 8.99
CA TYR A 62 3.90 -2.72 8.64
C TYR A 62 4.84 -1.67 9.23
N TYR A 63 4.44 -0.40 9.27
CA TYR A 63 5.20 0.64 9.98
C TYR A 63 5.49 0.24 11.44
N GLN A 64 4.45 -0.18 12.18
CA GLN A 64 4.60 -0.58 13.59
C GLN A 64 5.43 -1.86 13.76
N LEU A 65 5.27 -2.82 12.85
CA LEU A 65 6.03 -4.06 12.86
C LEU A 65 7.53 -3.83 12.57
N THR A 66 7.85 -2.98 11.59
CA THR A 66 9.22 -2.59 11.26
C THR A 66 9.88 -1.84 12.43
N LEU A 67 9.20 -0.85 13.02
CA LEU A 67 9.73 -0.09 14.16
C LEU A 67 10.19 -0.97 15.31
N LYS A 68 9.42 -2.00 15.66
CA LYS A 68 9.71 -2.90 16.79
C LYS A 68 10.99 -3.72 16.61
N ARG A 69 11.51 -3.81 15.39
CA ARG A 69 12.64 -4.68 15.02
C ARG A 69 13.89 -3.90 14.60
N LEU A 70 13.78 -2.60 14.32
CA LEU A 70 14.93 -1.79 13.94
C LEU A 70 15.78 -1.43 15.16
N PRO A 71 17.12 -1.36 15.02
CA PRO A 71 17.95 -0.71 16.02
C PRO A 71 17.62 0.79 16.11
N ASN A 72 17.88 1.40 17.27
CA ASN A 72 17.47 2.78 17.59
C ASN A 72 17.88 3.81 16.51
N ALA A 73 19.11 3.72 15.99
CA ALA A 73 19.58 4.63 14.94
C ALA A 73 18.74 4.54 13.65
N GLN A 74 18.41 3.33 13.19
CA GLN A 74 17.57 3.11 12.01
C GLN A 74 16.10 3.43 12.28
N GLU A 75 15.62 3.23 13.51
CA GLU A 75 14.26 3.62 13.93
C GLU A 75 14.04 5.13 13.74
N ILE A 76 14.99 5.97 14.15
CA ILE A 76 14.95 7.42 13.98
C ILE A 76 14.90 7.80 12.49
N GLN A 77 15.73 7.18 11.66
CA GLN A 77 15.76 7.41 10.21
C GLN A 77 14.46 6.98 9.55
N PHE A 78 13.94 5.80 9.89
CA PHE A 78 12.71 5.25 9.37
C PHE A 78 11.49 6.11 9.74
N THR A 79 11.40 6.54 11.00
CA THR A 79 10.36 7.46 11.48
C THR A 79 10.42 8.81 10.76
N SER A 80 11.62 9.35 10.56
CA SER A 80 11.81 10.62 9.86
C SER A 80 11.38 10.52 8.39
N ALA A 81 11.74 9.42 7.71
CA ALA A 81 11.30 9.14 6.35
C ALA A 81 9.78 9.00 6.26
N GLN A 82 9.14 8.32 7.21
CA GLN A 82 7.67 8.20 7.24
C GLN A 82 6.97 9.56 7.45
N LYS A 83 7.49 10.41 8.34
CA LYS A 83 6.97 11.77 8.54
C LYS A 83 7.12 12.64 7.29
N ALA A 84 8.24 12.52 6.58
CA ALA A 84 8.44 13.21 5.31
C ALA A 84 7.47 12.71 4.24
N TRP A 85 7.23 11.39 4.18
CA TRP A 85 6.26 10.79 3.28
C TRP A 85 4.83 11.29 3.53
N LEU A 86 4.42 11.49 4.79
CA LEU A 86 3.09 12.06 5.11
C LEU A 86 2.94 13.47 4.52
N LYS A 87 3.98 14.32 4.63
CA LYS A 87 3.97 15.66 4.03
C LYS A 87 3.87 15.59 2.51
N PHE A 88 4.60 14.66 1.88
CA PHE A 88 4.48 14.40 0.45
C PHE A 88 3.06 13.97 0.08
N ARG A 89 2.49 12.98 0.78
CA ARG A 89 1.13 12.47 0.53
C ARG A 89 0.10 13.59 0.58
N ASP A 90 0.16 14.44 1.61
CA ASP A 90 -0.82 15.51 1.77
C ASP A 90 -0.69 16.59 0.68
N ALA A 91 0.54 16.90 0.26
CA ALA A 91 0.80 17.78 -0.88
C ALA A 91 0.32 17.17 -2.20
N GLU A 92 0.60 15.88 -2.41
CA GLU A 92 0.18 15.13 -3.60
C GLU A 92 -1.34 15.03 -3.69
N PHE A 93 -2.02 14.78 -2.56
CA PHE A 93 -3.47 14.76 -2.50
C PHE A 93 -4.08 16.11 -2.85
N SER A 94 -3.45 17.21 -2.39
CA SER A 94 -3.86 18.56 -2.74
C SER A 94 -3.68 18.85 -4.23
N LEU A 95 -2.58 18.38 -4.83
CA LEU A 95 -2.34 18.48 -6.27
C LEU A 95 -3.39 17.68 -7.07
N ILE A 96 -3.64 16.42 -6.69
CA ILE A 96 -4.65 15.56 -7.31
C ILE A 96 -6.02 16.25 -7.26
N ASP A 97 -6.42 16.77 -6.10
CA ASP A 97 -7.71 17.45 -5.96
C ASP A 97 -7.77 18.70 -6.84
N GLY A 98 -6.72 19.52 -6.83
CA GLY A 98 -6.63 20.71 -7.68
C GLY A 98 -6.72 20.36 -9.18
N TYR A 99 -5.99 19.36 -9.62
CA TYR A 99 -5.95 18.97 -11.03
C TYR A 99 -7.26 18.33 -11.49
N TYR A 100 -7.79 17.35 -10.75
CA TYR A 100 -8.94 16.57 -11.21
C TYR A 100 -10.30 17.21 -10.91
N TYR A 101 -10.41 18.07 -9.89
CA TYR A 101 -11.67 18.77 -9.59
C TYR A 101 -11.74 20.18 -10.16
N ASN A 102 -10.61 20.90 -10.27
CA ASN A 102 -10.64 22.30 -10.72
C ASN A 102 -10.18 22.47 -12.18
N VAL A 103 -9.26 21.64 -12.67
CA VAL A 103 -8.78 21.71 -14.07
C VAL A 103 -9.60 20.80 -14.98
N LYS A 104 -9.95 19.60 -14.52
CA LYS A 104 -10.81 18.67 -15.25
C LYS A 104 -12.27 18.85 -14.86
N GLN A 105 -13.19 18.42 -15.74
CA GLN A 105 -14.64 18.54 -15.53
C GLN A 105 -15.34 17.21 -15.76
N GLY A 106 -16.34 16.91 -14.93
CA GLY A 106 -17.15 15.69 -15.03
C GLY A 106 -16.87 14.69 -13.92
N THR A 107 -17.88 13.88 -13.59
CA THR A 107 -17.85 12.97 -12.43
C THR A 107 -16.87 11.82 -12.60
N LEU A 108 -16.48 11.47 -13.83
CA LEU A 108 -15.45 10.45 -14.09
C LEU A 108 -14.11 10.83 -13.45
N TYR A 109 -13.73 12.11 -13.48
CA TYR A 109 -12.46 12.55 -12.90
C TYR A 109 -12.43 12.43 -11.36
N SER A 110 -13.59 12.35 -10.71
CA SER A 110 -13.65 12.05 -9.27
C SER A 110 -13.30 10.61 -8.92
N VAL A 111 -13.58 9.68 -9.84
CA VAL A 111 -13.15 8.27 -9.73
C VAL A 111 -11.65 8.18 -9.99
N ILE A 112 -11.16 8.87 -11.03
CA ILE A 112 -9.73 8.91 -11.35
C ILE A 112 -8.93 9.50 -10.17
N ALA A 113 -9.37 10.63 -9.61
CA ALA A 113 -8.73 11.24 -8.45
C ALA A 113 -8.65 10.29 -7.25
N ALA A 114 -9.72 9.54 -6.97
CA ALA A 114 -9.72 8.53 -5.92
C ALA A 114 -8.71 7.40 -6.22
N GLY A 115 -8.60 6.98 -7.48
CA GLY A 115 -7.64 5.96 -7.92
C GLY A 115 -6.18 6.40 -7.75
N GLU A 116 -5.86 7.65 -8.12
CA GLU A 116 -4.52 8.21 -7.91
C GLU A 116 -4.16 8.27 -6.42
N LYS A 117 -5.10 8.69 -5.57
CA LYS A 117 -4.89 8.71 -4.11
C LYS A 117 -4.71 7.31 -3.52
N LEU A 118 -5.49 6.34 -3.98
CA LEU A 118 -5.32 4.92 -3.65
C LEU A 118 -3.90 4.46 -3.98
N ASN A 119 -3.40 4.76 -5.19
CA ASN A 119 -2.07 4.33 -5.63
C ASN A 119 -0.94 4.89 -4.74
N VAL A 120 -1.01 6.16 -4.34
CA VAL A 120 -0.03 6.77 -3.43
C VAL A 120 0.08 5.98 -2.11
N VAL A 121 -1.06 5.58 -1.53
CA VAL A 121 -1.10 4.82 -0.27
C VAL A 121 -0.66 3.37 -0.49
N LYS A 122 -1.16 2.71 -1.55
CA LYS A 122 -0.82 1.33 -1.92
C LYS A 122 0.69 1.12 -2.10
N VAL A 123 1.35 2.01 -2.83
CA VAL A 123 2.80 1.94 -3.07
C VAL A 123 3.57 2.00 -1.76
N ARG A 124 3.19 2.91 -0.85
CA ARG A 124 3.87 3.01 0.46
C ARG A 124 3.60 1.80 1.34
N ALA A 125 2.36 1.31 1.38
CA ALA A 125 2.01 0.10 2.13
C ALA A 125 2.89 -1.08 1.72
N LYS A 126 3.01 -1.33 0.41
CA LYS A 126 3.88 -2.38 -0.15
C LYS A 126 5.36 -2.17 0.17
N GLN A 127 5.84 -0.93 0.09
CA GLN A 127 7.22 -0.62 0.42
C GLN A 127 7.54 -0.95 1.88
N LEU A 128 6.65 -0.58 2.82
CA LEU A 128 6.84 -0.87 4.25
C LEU A 128 6.74 -2.37 4.54
N GLN A 129 5.84 -3.07 3.85
CA GLN A 129 5.75 -4.52 3.91
C GLN A 129 7.08 -5.19 3.52
N VAL A 130 7.64 -4.82 2.37
CA VAL A 130 8.92 -5.36 1.89
C VAL A 130 10.03 -5.08 2.91
N TYR A 131 10.11 -3.87 3.46
CA TYR A 131 11.09 -3.56 4.50
C TYR A 131 10.95 -4.48 5.71
N TYR A 132 9.73 -4.71 6.19
CA TYR A 132 9.48 -5.62 7.31
C TYR A 132 9.92 -7.06 7.02
N GLU A 133 9.62 -7.58 5.83
CA GLU A 133 9.92 -8.96 5.45
C GLU A 133 11.43 -9.21 5.25
N MET A 134 12.16 -8.18 4.83
CA MET A 134 13.61 -8.25 4.67
C MET A 134 14.39 -8.15 6.00
N LEU A 135 13.73 -7.86 7.13
CA LEU A 135 14.41 -7.83 8.44
C LEU A 135 14.75 -9.22 8.99
N ASP A 136 14.09 -10.28 8.50
CA ASP A 136 14.25 -11.66 8.98
C ASP A 136 15.15 -12.52 8.07
N GLN A 137 15.82 -11.91 7.08
CA GLN A 137 16.81 -12.55 6.21
C GLN A 137 18.23 -12.24 6.67
#